data_AF-A0A0F8ZGA1-F1
#
_entry.id   AF-A0A0F8ZGA1-F1
#
_cell.length_a   1.000
_cell.length_b   1.000
_cell.length_c   1.000
_cell.angle_alpha   90.00
_cell.angle_beta   90.00
_cell.angle_gamma   90.00
#
_symmetry.space_group_name_H-M   'P 1'
#
loop_
_entity.id
_entity.type
_entity.pdbx_description
1 polymer ?
#
loop_
_entity_poly.entity_id
_entity_poly.type
_entity_poly.pdbx_seq_one_letter_code
_entity_poly.pdbx_strand_id
1 'polypeptide(L)'
;AEGRVLNRISTEPGGEKMGVKDTLNLLFEQSVDAMSPLASLTKLLAEGKALEPNADPYIRARTSVAAASKANLFLEFEQRNLQGDIIGRALKDIMEPLRDNEIELNSFRAYAISKRAIELQKRGIETGLNIKDVKEVVKSGRKKYESMFRETVEYQNNLITLLKDEGMISPKMFDKIVEANKEYIPFFRLMDKSIPNNLGKGLRTRQPVKAIKGSEREIIDPIESIIKNTYQYVQLVERNAVWRTLVELAETAEYADAVMTKVDVKARPIKIEGRELKQLSEAINEEFGIEFTPEELTIFRTQRRNPNDSLEITGFRKGKREIWEVPAEVARVFNALDSESAGLLVKILSIPAKTLR
;
A
#
# COMPACT_ATOMS: atom_id res chain seq x y z
N ALA A 1 0.55 39.19 -40.49
CA ALA A 1 -0.24 38.74 -39.32
C ALA A 1 -0.24 37.21 -39.18
N GLU A 2 -0.15 36.44 -40.27
CA GLU A 2 0.10 34.98 -40.24
C GLU A 2 1.43 34.57 -39.58
N GLY A 3 2.50 35.35 -39.72
CA GLY A 3 3.79 35.05 -39.10
C GLY A 3 3.83 35.08 -37.56
N ARG A 4 2.76 35.55 -36.88
CA ARG A 4 2.64 35.50 -35.40
C ARG A 4 1.79 34.31 -34.90
N VAL A 5 1.13 33.59 -35.81
CA VAL A 5 0.36 32.38 -35.49
C VAL A 5 1.21 31.12 -35.61
N LEU A 6 2.25 31.13 -36.44
CA LEU A 6 3.14 29.97 -36.67
C LEU A 6 4.10 29.67 -35.50
N ASN A 7 4.31 30.60 -34.55
CA ASN A 7 5.14 30.38 -33.34
C ASN A 7 4.39 29.70 -32.18
N ARG A 8 3.16 29.19 -32.39
CA ARG A 8 2.42 28.40 -31.40
C ARG A 8 2.14 26.96 -31.82
N ILE A 9 2.68 26.52 -32.95
CA ILE A 9 2.58 25.13 -33.40
C ILE A 9 3.95 24.49 -33.18
N SER A 10 4.13 23.86 -32.03
CA SER A 10 5.19 22.86 -31.85
C SER A 10 4.72 21.61 -32.60
N THR A 11 5.17 21.46 -33.85
CA THR A 11 5.25 20.15 -34.46
C THR A 11 6.50 19.48 -33.91
N GLU A 12 6.36 18.75 -32.81
CA GLU A 12 7.33 17.70 -32.50
C GLU A 12 7.41 16.73 -33.69
N PRO A 13 8.60 16.21 -34.03
CA PRO A 13 8.72 15.20 -35.07
C PRO A 13 7.86 14.01 -34.67
N GLY A 14 7.00 13.55 -35.58
CA GLY A 14 6.22 12.35 -35.38
C GLY A 14 7.14 11.19 -35.03
N GLY A 15 7.15 10.82 -33.75
CA GLY A 15 7.79 9.59 -33.30
C GLY A 15 7.11 8.43 -33.99
N GLU A 16 7.91 7.53 -34.57
CA GLU A 16 7.43 6.22 -34.98
C GLU A 16 6.59 5.63 -33.85
N LYS A 17 5.41 5.10 -34.19
CA LYS A 17 4.59 4.35 -33.23
C LYS A 17 5.37 3.09 -32.88
N MET A 18 6.20 3.16 -31.84
CA MET A 18 6.91 2.02 -31.28
C MET A 18 5.90 0.90 -31.02
N GLY A 19 6.18 -0.29 -31.54
CA GLY A 19 5.36 -1.46 -31.26
C GLY A 19 5.34 -1.75 -29.76
N VAL A 20 4.34 -2.47 -29.27
CA VAL A 20 4.28 -2.91 -27.86
C VAL A 20 5.56 -3.67 -27.47
N LYS A 21 6.14 -4.44 -28.40
CA LYS A 21 7.41 -5.13 -28.19
C LYS A 21 8.61 -4.18 -28.11
N ASP A 22 8.68 -3.15 -28.97
CA ASP A 22 9.76 -2.16 -28.95
C ASP A 22 9.67 -1.24 -27.73
N THR A 23 8.45 -0.96 -27.27
CA THR A 23 8.19 -0.25 -26.00
C THR A 23 8.61 -1.09 -24.81
N LEU A 24 8.28 -2.39 -24.79
CA LEU A 24 8.71 -3.30 -23.73
C LEU A 24 10.22 -3.50 -23.73
N ASN A 25 10.87 -3.57 -24.91
CA ASN A 25 12.33 -3.68 -25.03
C ASN A 25 13.03 -2.40 -24.61
N LEU A 26 12.54 -1.22 -25.00
CA LEU A 26 13.08 0.07 -24.56
C LEU A 26 12.91 0.24 -23.03
N LEU A 27 11.75 -0.14 -22.47
CA LEU A 27 11.53 -0.15 -21.02
C LEU A 27 12.44 -1.17 -20.32
N PHE A 28 12.70 -2.32 -20.95
CA PHE A 28 13.59 -3.34 -20.43
C PHE A 28 15.06 -2.91 -20.46
N GLU A 29 15.53 -2.30 -21.55
CA GLU A 29 16.89 -1.76 -21.66
C GLU A 29 17.09 -0.57 -20.72
N GLN A 30 16.13 0.36 -20.65
CA GLN A 30 16.17 1.48 -19.71
C GLN A 30 16.10 1.02 -18.26
N SER A 31 15.32 -0.01 -17.93
CA SER A 31 15.27 -0.55 -16.55
C SER A 31 16.52 -1.34 -16.19
N VAL A 32 17.15 -2.06 -17.12
CA VAL A 32 18.43 -2.74 -16.90
C VAL A 32 19.54 -1.74 -16.62
N ASP A 33 19.66 -0.68 -17.43
CA ASP A 33 20.65 0.38 -17.23
C ASP A 33 20.33 1.23 -15.99
N ALA A 34 19.06 1.56 -15.75
CA ALA A 34 18.65 2.32 -14.57
C ALA A 34 18.90 1.55 -13.27
N MET A 35 18.81 0.22 -13.26
CA MET A 35 19.05 -0.61 -12.06
C MET A 35 20.53 -1.00 -11.85
N SER A 36 21.44 -0.56 -12.74
CA SER A 36 22.88 -0.83 -12.64
C SER A 36 23.52 -0.44 -11.28
N PRO A 37 23.14 0.68 -10.64
CA PRO A 37 23.58 0.99 -9.28
C PRO A 37 23.24 -0.09 -8.24
N LEU A 38 22.02 -0.64 -8.33
CA LEU A 38 21.57 -1.70 -7.42
C LEU A 38 22.27 -3.03 -7.74
N ALA A 39 22.54 -3.33 -9.01
CA ALA A 39 23.34 -4.48 -9.42
C ALA A 39 24.77 -4.39 -8.86
N SER A 40 25.38 -3.22 -8.95
CA SER A 40 26.75 -2.97 -8.46
C SER A 40 26.84 -3.13 -6.95
N LEU A 41 25.88 -2.55 -6.20
CA LEU A 41 25.81 -2.74 -4.75
C LEU A 41 25.55 -4.20 -4.38
N THR A 42 24.63 -4.87 -5.08
CA THR A 42 24.34 -6.30 -4.87
C THR A 42 25.59 -7.14 -5.04
N LYS A 43 26.35 -6.94 -6.12
CA LYS A 43 27.59 -7.66 -6.40
C LYS A 43 28.66 -7.41 -5.33
N LEU A 44 28.77 -6.16 -4.86
CA LEU A 44 29.69 -5.78 -3.79
C LEU A 44 29.34 -6.52 -2.49
N LEU A 45 28.08 -6.46 -2.08
CA LEU A 45 27.61 -7.11 -0.84
C LEU A 45 27.59 -8.64 -0.94
N ALA A 46 27.43 -9.20 -2.15
CA ALA A 46 27.50 -10.64 -2.36
C ALA A 46 28.91 -11.21 -2.20
N GLU A 47 29.97 -10.37 -2.26
CA GLU A 47 31.37 -10.78 -2.08
C GLU A 47 31.80 -11.92 -3.03
N GLY A 48 31.23 -11.94 -4.23
CA GLY A 48 31.47 -12.99 -5.22
C GLY A 48 30.72 -14.31 -4.97
N LYS A 49 29.87 -14.40 -3.94
CA LYS A 49 28.97 -15.54 -3.70
C LYS A 49 27.81 -15.49 -4.71
N ALA A 50 27.42 -16.66 -5.21
CA ALA A 50 26.20 -16.78 -6.02
C ALA A 50 24.97 -16.62 -5.11
N LEU A 51 24.04 -15.78 -5.53
CA LEU A 51 22.78 -15.56 -4.83
C LEU A 51 21.65 -16.29 -5.56
N GLU A 52 20.78 -16.93 -4.79
CA GLU A 52 19.52 -17.44 -5.31
C GLU A 52 18.65 -16.28 -5.82
N PRO A 53 17.86 -16.45 -6.90
CA PRO A 53 17.06 -15.37 -7.49
C PRO A 53 16.15 -14.62 -6.50
N ASN A 54 15.66 -15.33 -5.48
CA ASN A 54 14.78 -14.78 -4.45
C ASN A 54 15.52 -14.01 -3.33
N ALA A 55 16.83 -14.21 -3.21
CA ALA A 55 17.71 -13.52 -2.27
C ALA A 55 18.50 -12.37 -2.93
N ASP A 56 18.53 -12.32 -4.27
CA ASP A 56 19.21 -11.28 -5.04
C ASP A 56 18.35 -10.00 -5.13
N PRO A 57 18.78 -8.87 -4.52
CA PRO A 57 18.03 -7.61 -4.55
C PRO A 57 17.86 -7.02 -5.96
N TYR A 58 18.84 -7.20 -6.84
CA TYR A 58 18.76 -6.73 -8.23
C TYR A 58 17.73 -7.53 -9.03
N ILE A 59 17.75 -8.85 -8.94
CA ILE A 59 16.73 -9.70 -9.59
C ILE A 59 15.34 -9.38 -9.03
N ARG A 60 15.22 -9.24 -7.70
CA ARG A 60 13.97 -8.82 -7.06
C ARG A 60 13.49 -7.48 -7.60
N ALA A 61 14.35 -6.47 -7.69
CA ALA A 61 13.98 -5.15 -8.19
C ALA A 61 13.45 -5.22 -9.63
N ARG A 62 14.12 -5.98 -10.50
CA ARG A 62 13.68 -6.18 -11.88
C ARG A 62 12.33 -6.89 -11.97
N THR A 63 12.10 -7.91 -11.15
CA THR A 63 10.79 -8.60 -11.11
C THR A 63 9.70 -7.77 -10.43
N SER A 64 10.05 -6.83 -9.55
CA SER A 64 9.09 -5.97 -8.85
C SER A 64 8.33 -5.03 -9.80
N VAL A 65 8.88 -4.71 -10.97
CA VAL A 65 8.19 -3.96 -12.04
C VAL A 65 6.92 -4.70 -12.49
N ALA A 66 6.90 -6.03 -12.37
CA ALA A 66 5.73 -6.86 -12.66
C ALA A 66 4.67 -6.86 -11.54
N ALA A 67 4.79 -6.03 -10.50
CA ALA A 67 3.79 -5.91 -9.43
C ALA A 67 2.37 -5.63 -9.96
N ALA A 68 2.25 -4.78 -10.99
CA ALA A 68 0.96 -4.54 -11.65
C ALA A 68 0.41 -5.82 -12.32
N SER A 69 1.27 -6.62 -12.94
CA SER A 69 0.88 -7.92 -13.53
C SER A 69 0.48 -8.93 -12.45
N LYS A 70 1.16 -8.95 -11.30
CA LYS A 70 0.75 -9.77 -10.14
C LYS A 70 -0.60 -9.34 -9.56
N ALA A 71 -0.84 -8.03 -9.48
CA ALA A 71 -2.15 -7.53 -9.09
C ALA A 71 -3.24 -7.91 -10.12
N ASN A 72 -2.95 -7.82 -11.42
CA ASN A 72 -3.86 -8.32 -12.46
C ASN A 72 -4.13 -9.82 -12.33
N LEU A 73 -3.10 -10.62 -12.00
CA LEU A 73 -3.28 -12.04 -11.72
C LEU A 73 -4.33 -12.25 -10.62
N PHE A 74 -4.27 -11.47 -9.55
CA PHE A 74 -5.21 -11.57 -8.43
C PHE A 74 -6.61 -11.05 -8.78
N LEU A 75 -6.72 -10.13 -9.73
CA LEU A 75 -8.02 -9.60 -10.16
C LEU A 75 -8.70 -10.54 -11.16
N GLU A 76 -7.95 -11.15 -12.08
CA GLU A 76 -8.47 -11.86 -13.24
C GLU A 76 -8.43 -13.39 -13.14
N PHE A 77 -7.46 -13.96 -12.43
CA PHE A 77 -7.22 -15.42 -12.43
C PHE A 77 -7.23 -16.05 -11.02
N GLU A 78 -6.30 -15.68 -10.14
CA GLU A 78 -6.16 -16.28 -8.80
C GLU A 78 -5.23 -15.50 -7.87
N GLN A 79 -5.41 -15.63 -6.56
CA GLN A 79 -4.49 -15.09 -5.56
C GLN A 79 -3.39 -16.10 -5.25
N ARG A 80 -2.15 -15.62 -5.16
CA ARG A 80 -0.99 -16.42 -4.78
C ARG A 80 -0.24 -15.83 -3.59
N ASN A 81 0.34 -16.70 -2.76
CA ASN A 81 1.26 -16.29 -1.68
C ASN A 81 2.65 -15.88 -2.24
N LEU A 82 3.58 -15.54 -1.35
CA LEU A 82 4.95 -15.16 -1.74
C LEU A 82 5.76 -16.31 -2.35
N GLN A 83 5.35 -17.56 -2.10
CA GLN A 83 5.94 -18.79 -2.63
C GLN A 83 5.39 -19.14 -4.02
N GLY A 84 4.26 -18.54 -4.41
CA GLY A 84 3.57 -18.80 -5.66
C GLY A 84 2.46 -19.87 -5.57
N ASP A 85 2.14 -20.36 -4.38
CA ASP A 85 1.01 -21.27 -4.16
C ASP A 85 -0.30 -20.51 -4.26
N ILE A 86 -1.34 -21.17 -4.77
CA ILE A 86 -2.69 -20.62 -4.88
C ILE A 86 -3.32 -20.55 -3.47
N ILE A 87 -3.76 -19.37 -3.07
CA ILE A 87 -4.37 -19.11 -1.74
C ILE A 87 -5.79 -18.56 -1.82
N GLY A 88 -6.32 -18.28 -3.01
CA GLY A 88 -7.66 -17.73 -3.16
C GLY A 88 -8.08 -17.53 -4.61
N ARG A 89 -9.39 -17.32 -4.80
CA ARG A 89 -10.01 -17.03 -6.11
C ARG A 89 -9.68 -15.61 -6.56
N ALA A 90 -9.76 -15.37 -7.87
CA ALA A 90 -9.72 -14.01 -8.39
C ALA A 90 -10.95 -13.20 -8.01
N LEU A 91 -10.78 -11.87 -7.96
CA LEU A 91 -11.90 -10.96 -7.74
C LEU A 91 -12.97 -11.10 -8.83
N LYS A 92 -12.55 -11.27 -10.09
CA LYS A 92 -13.45 -11.48 -11.23
C LYS A 92 -14.35 -12.70 -11.02
N ASP A 93 -13.78 -13.83 -10.63
CA ASP A 93 -14.53 -15.07 -10.39
C ASP A 93 -15.55 -14.93 -9.24
N ILE A 94 -15.21 -14.15 -8.21
CA ILE A 94 -16.13 -13.84 -7.10
C ILE A 94 -17.29 -12.98 -7.60
N MET A 95 -17.02 -12.05 -8.52
CA MET A 95 -17.99 -11.08 -9.04
C MET A 95 -18.75 -11.56 -10.28
N GLU A 96 -18.35 -12.68 -10.89
CA GLU A 96 -18.94 -13.24 -12.12
C GLU A 96 -20.47 -13.33 -12.08
N PRO A 97 -21.12 -13.76 -10.96
CA PRO A 97 -22.58 -13.82 -10.89
C PRO A 97 -23.28 -12.45 -11.05
N LEU A 98 -22.55 -11.35 -10.95
CA LEU A 98 -23.05 -9.97 -11.02
C LEU A 98 -22.67 -9.24 -12.32
N ARG A 99 -21.82 -9.84 -13.17
CA ARG A 99 -21.11 -9.16 -14.28
C ARG A 99 -22.04 -8.38 -15.22
N ASP A 100 -23.13 -9.02 -15.62
CA ASP A 100 -24.10 -8.50 -16.61
C ASP A 100 -25.40 -7.99 -15.96
N ASN A 101 -25.42 -7.80 -14.64
CA ASN A 101 -26.59 -7.33 -13.93
C ASN A 101 -26.27 -6.15 -13.01
N GLU A 102 -26.45 -4.93 -13.53
CA GLU A 102 -26.15 -3.69 -12.81
C GLU A 102 -27.00 -3.50 -11.54
N ILE A 103 -28.25 -3.99 -11.54
CA ILE A 103 -29.14 -3.94 -10.36
C ILE A 103 -28.59 -4.84 -9.25
N GLU A 104 -28.18 -6.05 -9.60
CA GLU A 104 -27.58 -7.00 -8.65
C GLU A 104 -26.23 -6.53 -8.13
N LEU A 105 -25.41 -5.96 -9.00
CA LEU A 105 -24.13 -5.36 -8.62
C LEU A 105 -24.33 -4.22 -7.61
N ASN A 106 -25.27 -3.32 -7.86
CA ASN A 106 -25.57 -2.23 -6.94
C ASN A 106 -26.13 -2.73 -5.62
N SER A 107 -26.96 -3.77 -5.66
CA SER A 107 -27.51 -4.42 -4.47
C SER A 107 -26.43 -5.09 -3.63
N PHE A 108 -25.45 -5.75 -4.27
CA PHE A 108 -24.28 -6.29 -3.59
C PHE A 108 -23.39 -5.21 -2.98
N ARG A 109 -23.10 -4.11 -3.71
CA ARG A 109 -22.35 -2.97 -3.16
C ARG A 109 -23.00 -2.41 -1.90
N ALA A 110 -24.31 -2.19 -1.94
CA ALA A 110 -25.09 -1.73 -0.79
C ALA A 110 -25.02 -2.72 0.37
N TYR A 111 -25.15 -4.03 0.09
CA TYR A 111 -25.02 -5.09 1.08
C TYR A 111 -23.65 -5.08 1.76
N ALA A 112 -22.57 -5.05 0.98
CA ALA A 112 -21.20 -5.10 1.47
C ALA A 112 -20.84 -3.90 2.35
N ILE A 113 -21.19 -2.69 1.90
CA ILE A 113 -21.03 -1.47 2.71
C ILE A 113 -21.86 -1.54 3.98
N SER A 114 -23.11 -2.00 3.91
CA SER A 114 -24.01 -2.07 5.07
C SER A 114 -23.48 -3.04 6.14
N LYS A 115 -22.96 -4.21 5.74
CA LYS A 115 -22.30 -5.17 6.63
C LYS A 115 -21.15 -4.54 7.41
N ARG A 116 -20.25 -3.87 6.69
CA ARG A 116 -19.12 -3.16 7.28
C ARG A 116 -19.58 -1.98 8.15
N ALA A 117 -20.62 -1.26 7.76
CA ALA A 117 -21.16 -0.15 8.53
C ALA A 117 -21.68 -0.58 9.89
N ILE A 118 -22.40 -1.71 9.95
CA ILE A 118 -22.86 -2.30 11.22
C ILE A 118 -21.68 -2.65 12.13
N GLU A 119 -20.60 -3.21 11.59
CA GLU A 119 -19.38 -3.52 12.37
C GLU A 119 -18.71 -2.25 12.90
N LEU A 120 -18.60 -1.20 12.08
CA LEU A 120 -17.98 0.06 12.47
C LEU A 120 -18.79 0.81 13.53
N GLN A 121 -20.12 0.84 13.40
CA GLN A 121 -20.98 1.48 14.38
C GLN A 121 -20.95 0.77 15.75
N LYS A 122 -20.84 -0.57 15.79
CA LYS A 122 -20.60 -1.31 17.04
C LYS A 122 -19.30 -0.90 17.75
N ARG A 123 -18.35 -0.37 17.00
CA ARG A 123 -17.07 0.16 17.49
C ARG A 123 -17.10 1.67 17.76
N GLY A 124 -18.26 2.31 17.68
CA GLY A 124 -18.41 3.76 17.85
C GLY A 124 -17.85 4.59 16.71
N ILE A 125 -17.65 4.01 15.52
CA ILE A 125 -17.07 4.71 14.35
C ILE A 125 -18.19 5.15 13.42
N GLU A 126 -18.24 6.45 13.16
CA GLU A 126 -19.22 7.06 12.27
C GLU A 126 -19.03 6.69 10.80
N THR A 127 -20.12 6.32 10.14
CA THR A 127 -20.11 5.85 8.76
C THR A 127 -20.76 6.83 7.77
N GLY A 128 -21.59 7.77 8.26
CA GLY A 128 -22.46 8.60 7.42
C GLY A 128 -23.70 7.87 6.89
N LEU A 129 -24.00 6.67 7.40
CA LEU A 129 -25.13 5.85 6.95
C LEU A 129 -26.15 5.66 8.07
N ASN A 130 -27.44 5.74 7.73
CA ASN A 130 -28.52 5.50 8.67
C ASN A 130 -28.55 4.03 9.12
N ILE A 131 -28.54 3.81 10.44
CA ILE A 131 -28.47 2.45 11.02
C ILE A 131 -29.70 1.59 10.73
N LYS A 132 -30.88 2.19 10.56
CA LYS A 132 -32.10 1.44 10.24
C LYS A 132 -32.01 0.89 8.82
N ASP A 133 -31.63 1.73 7.87
CA ASP A 133 -31.54 1.39 6.46
C ASP A 133 -30.48 0.31 6.22
N VAL A 134 -29.28 0.44 6.82
CA VAL A 134 -28.23 -0.59 6.67
C VAL A 134 -28.64 -1.95 7.25
N LYS A 135 -29.40 -1.96 8.35
CA LYS A 135 -29.93 -3.22 8.92
C LYS A 135 -30.95 -3.87 8.01
N GLU A 136 -31.80 -3.06 7.36
CA GLU A 136 -32.78 -3.55 6.40
C GLU A 136 -32.12 -4.13 5.15
N VAL A 137 -31.15 -3.42 4.57
CA VAL A 137 -30.36 -3.89 3.42
C VAL A 137 -29.63 -5.20 3.73
N VAL A 138 -29.03 -5.33 4.92
CA VAL A 138 -28.39 -6.58 5.33
C VAL A 138 -29.41 -7.71 5.50
N LYS A 139 -30.58 -7.43 6.08
CA LYS A 139 -31.63 -8.43 6.25
C LYS A 139 -32.14 -8.96 4.91
N SER A 140 -32.41 -8.06 3.96
CA SER A 140 -32.93 -8.42 2.63
C SER A 140 -31.88 -9.12 1.76
N GLY A 141 -30.63 -8.63 1.78
CA GLY A 141 -29.54 -9.15 0.95
C GLY A 141 -28.89 -10.43 1.46
N ARG A 142 -29.02 -10.77 2.76
CA ARG A 142 -28.25 -11.85 3.40
C ARG A 142 -28.34 -13.19 2.66
N LYS A 143 -29.55 -13.64 2.32
CA LYS A 143 -29.74 -14.95 1.66
C LYS A 143 -29.02 -15.03 0.32
N LYS A 144 -28.86 -13.89 -0.36
CA LYS A 144 -28.34 -13.81 -1.71
C LYS A 144 -26.83 -13.53 -1.76
N TYR A 145 -26.36 -12.64 -0.90
CA TYR A 145 -25.01 -12.07 -1.02
C TYR A 145 -24.03 -12.51 0.06
N GLU A 146 -24.46 -13.19 1.13
CA GLU A 146 -23.54 -13.52 2.24
C GLU A 146 -22.38 -14.42 1.79
N SER A 147 -22.62 -15.43 0.94
CA SER A 147 -21.53 -16.29 0.44
C SER A 147 -20.47 -15.49 -0.32
N MET A 148 -20.90 -14.74 -1.33
CA MET A 148 -20.02 -13.88 -2.14
C MET A 148 -19.32 -12.80 -1.29
N PHE A 149 -20.02 -12.25 -0.30
CA PHE A 149 -19.46 -11.29 0.64
C PHE A 149 -18.33 -11.92 1.47
N ARG A 150 -18.49 -13.17 1.93
CA ARG A 150 -17.44 -13.89 2.67
C ARG A 150 -16.21 -14.14 1.81
N GLU A 151 -16.41 -14.56 0.56
CA GLU A 151 -15.31 -14.71 -0.40
C GLU A 151 -14.61 -13.37 -0.67
N THR A 152 -15.36 -12.27 -0.74
CA THR A 152 -14.79 -10.92 -0.87
C THR A 152 -13.96 -10.51 0.35
N VAL A 153 -14.42 -10.83 1.56
CA VAL A 153 -13.64 -10.59 2.80
C VAL A 153 -12.38 -11.45 2.83
N GLU A 154 -12.48 -12.72 2.44
CA GLU A 154 -11.33 -13.63 2.35
C GLU A 154 -10.30 -13.14 1.34
N TYR A 155 -10.74 -12.68 0.17
CA TYR A 155 -9.88 -12.04 -0.82
C TYR A 155 -9.06 -10.90 -0.21
N GLN A 156 -9.71 -10.03 0.57
CA GLN A 156 -9.05 -8.90 1.24
C GLN A 156 -8.11 -9.35 2.37
N ASN A 157 -8.49 -10.38 3.13
CA ASN A 157 -7.65 -10.95 4.18
C ASN A 157 -6.38 -11.56 3.60
N ASN A 158 -6.46 -12.22 2.44
CA ASN A 158 -5.30 -12.74 1.71
C ASN A 158 -4.31 -11.61 1.35
N LEU A 159 -4.79 -10.44 0.91
CA LEU A 159 -3.91 -9.31 0.64
C LEU A 159 -3.20 -8.79 1.90
N ILE A 160 -3.89 -8.74 3.04
CA ILE A 160 -3.28 -8.34 4.32
C ILE A 160 -2.29 -9.41 4.83
N THR A 161 -2.55 -10.69 4.54
CA THR A 161 -1.62 -11.79 4.82
C THR A 161 -0.30 -11.60 4.09
N LEU A 162 -0.30 -11.14 2.84
CA LEU A 162 0.94 -10.83 2.11
C LEU A 162 1.78 -9.75 2.82
N LEU A 163 1.13 -8.71 3.37
CA LEU A 163 1.83 -7.68 4.16
C LEU A 163 2.44 -8.26 5.45
N LYS A 164 1.78 -9.23 6.09
CA LYS A 164 2.29 -9.92 7.28
C LYS A 164 3.47 -10.81 6.91
N ASP A 165 3.33 -11.62 5.86
CA ASP A 165 4.33 -12.59 5.43
C ASP A 165 5.62 -11.89 4.95
N GLU A 166 5.49 -10.74 4.31
CA GLU A 166 6.62 -9.89 3.92
C GLU A 166 7.19 -9.05 5.10
N GLY A 167 6.66 -9.24 6.32
CA GLY A 167 7.17 -8.60 7.53
C GLY A 167 6.80 -7.12 7.67
N MET A 168 5.89 -6.61 6.84
CA MET A 168 5.39 -5.23 6.92
C MET A 168 4.46 -5.00 8.11
N ILE A 169 3.78 -6.06 8.55
CA ILE A 169 2.91 -6.07 9.72
C ILE A 169 3.34 -7.23 10.63
N SER A 170 3.38 -7.01 11.94
CA SER A 170 3.69 -8.09 12.87
C SER A 170 2.52 -9.08 13.00
N PRO A 171 2.75 -10.37 13.30
CA PRO A 171 1.67 -11.34 13.51
C PRO A 171 0.62 -10.85 14.51
N LYS A 172 1.06 -10.29 15.64
CA LYS A 172 0.17 -9.71 16.66
C LYS A 172 -0.70 -8.55 16.13
N MET A 173 -0.16 -7.72 15.23
CA MET A 173 -0.92 -6.65 14.61
C MET A 173 -1.90 -7.20 13.57
N PHE A 174 -1.47 -8.20 12.79
CA PHE A 174 -2.33 -8.90 11.85
C PHE A 174 -3.56 -9.50 12.56
N ASP A 175 -3.36 -10.23 13.65
CA ASP A 175 -4.46 -10.85 14.42
C ASP A 175 -5.46 -9.79 14.90
N LYS A 176 -4.95 -8.67 15.45
CA LYS A 176 -5.79 -7.54 15.86
C LYS A 176 -6.57 -6.91 14.70
N ILE A 177 -5.96 -6.81 13.52
CA ILE A 177 -6.62 -6.28 12.33
C ILE A 177 -7.75 -7.23 11.91
N VAL A 178 -7.48 -8.52 11.76
CA VAL A 178 -8.48 -9.50 11.30
C VAL A 178 -9.62 -9.63 12.32
N GLU A 179 -9.30 -9.70 13.62
CA GLU A 179 -10.29 -9.83 14.69
C GLU A 179 -11.24 -8.63 14.77
N ALA A 180 -10.71 -7.41 14.64
CA ALA A 180 -11.50 -6.18 14.73
C ALA A 180 -12.27 -5.84 13.44
N ASN A 181 -12.01 -6.56 12.33
CA ASN A 181 -12.55 -6.28 11.01
C ASN A 181 -13.01 -7.58 10.31
N LYS A 182 -13.94 -8.32 10.93
CA LYS A 182 -14.51 -9.56 10.39
C LYS A 182 -15.39 -9.31 9.16
N GLU A 183 -15.93 -8.10 9.03
CA GLU A 183 -16.75 -7.67 7.91
C GLU A 183 -16.01 -6.64 7.03
N TYR A 184 -14.67 -6.75 6.92
CA TYR A 184 -13.83 -5.74 6.28
C TYR A 184 -14.20 -5.47 4.81
N ILE A 185 -14.57 -4.22 4.53
CA ILE A 185 -14.65 -3.62 3.21
C ILE A 185 -13.96 -2.25 3.28
N PRO A 186 -13.16 -1.85 2.27
CA PRO A 186 -12.56 -0.52 2.24
C PRO A 186 -13.63 0.59 2.25
N PHE A 187 -13.48 1.56 3.14
CA PHE A 187 -14.36 2.73 3.27
C PHE A 187 -13.63 3.99 2.79
N PHE A 188 -13.16 3.97 1.55
CA PHE A 188 -12.52 5.13 0.96
C PHE A 188 -13.55 6.25 0.78
N ARG A 189 -13.16 7.47 1.15
CA ARG A 189 -14.03 8.64 1.07
C ARG A 189 -13.67 9.46 -0.14
N LEU A 190 -14.69 9.98 -0.83
CA LEU A 190 -14.50 10.98 -1.86
C LEU A 190 -14.03 12.26 -1.17
N MET A 191 -12.82 12.71 -1.49
CA MET A 191 -12.27 13.97 -1.00
C MET A 191 -12.50 15.03 -2.07
N ASP A 192 -12.80 16.26 -1.66
CA ASP A 192 -12.83 17.39 -2.59
C ASP A 192 -11.50 17.48 -3.35
N LYS A 193 -11.57 17.92 -4.62
CA LYS A 193 -10.44 18.02 -5.57
C LYS A 193 -9.34 19.01 -5.16
N SER A 194 -9.10 19.26 -3.88
CA SER A 194 -7.82 19.76 -3.42
C SER A 194 -6.80 18.64 -3.61
N ILE A 195 -6.21 18.58 -4.81
CA ILE A 195 -5.06 17.74 -5.11
C ILE A 195 -4.05 17.98 -3.99
N PRO A 196 -3.74 16.98 -3.14
CA PRO A 196 -2.68 17.16 -2.18
C PRO A 196 -1.40 17.43 -2.99
N ASN A 197 -0.74 18.56 -2.77
CA ASN A 197 0.55 18.94 -3.39
C ASN A 197 1.71 17.92 -3.16
N ASN A 198 1.41 16.74 -2.62
CA ASN A 198 2.36 15.68 -2.27
C ASN A 198 2.19 14.40 -3.11
N LEU A 199 1.42 14.41 -4.21
CA LEU A 199 1.32 13.26 -5.14
C LEU A 199 2.68 12.87 -5.76
N GLY A 200 3.69 13.74 -5.73
CA GLY A 200 5.07 13.45 -6.16
C GLY A 200 5.96 12.74 -5.13
N LYS A 201 5.52 12.52 -3.87
CA LYS A 201 6.36 11.88 -2.83
C LYS A 201 6.24 10.34 -2.76
N GLY A 202 5.57 9.72 -3.73
CA GLY A 202 5.41 8.25 -3.84
C GLY A 202 4.63 7.61 -2.68
N LEU A 203 4.41 6.30 -2.75
CA LEU A 203 3.85 5.46 -1.65
C LEU A 203 4.79 5.37 -0.43
N ARG A 204 5.81 6.22 -0.41
CA ARG A 204 7.03 6.10 0.37
C ARG A 204 6.71 6.47 1.81
N THR A 205 7.14 5.61 2.74
CA THR A 205 7.33 5.89 4.18
C THR A 205 6.14 5.81 5.14
N ARG A 206 4.97 5.36 4.71
CA ARG A 206 3.79 5.24 5.59
C ARG A 206 3.41 3.79 5.84
N GLN A 207 2.93 3.50 7.06
CA GLN A 207 2.31 2.22 7.36
C GLN A 207 1.18 1.96 6.34
N PRO A 208 1.18 0.79 5.67
CA PRO A 208 0.25 0.50 4.58
C PRO A 208 -1.19 0.36 5.09
N VAL A 209 -1.33 -0.11 6.34
CA VAL A 209 -2.60 -0.17 7.05
C VAL A 209 -2.75 1.05 7.94
N LYS A 210 -3.92 1.68 7.85
CA LYS A 210 -4.27 2.88 8.62
C LYS A 210 -5.42 2.58 9.56
N ALA A 211 -5.42 3.24 10.72
CA ALA A 211 -6.61 3.29 11.56
C ALA A 211 -7.75 3.98 10.80
N ILE A 212 -8.94 3.39 10.86
CA ILE A 212 -10.14 3.98 10.29
C ILE A 212 -10.57 5.18 11.15
N LYS A 213 -10.97 6.27 10.49
CA LYS A 213 -11.57 7.44 11.12
C LYS A 213 -13.01 7.57 10.63
N GLY A 214 -13.90 7.99 11.52
CA GLY A 214 -15.28 8.27 11.18
C GLY A 214 -15.39 9.40 10.16
N SER A 215 -16.40 9.35 9.30
CA SER A 215 -16.66 10.37 8.28
C SER A 215 -18.07 10.25 7.73
N GLU A 216 -18.70 11.40 7.45
CA GLU A 216 -19.99 11.50 6.76
C GLU A 216 -19.87 11.67 5.24
N ARG A 217 -18.65 11.92 4.72
CA ARG A 217 -18.40 12.06 3.27
C ARG A 217 -18.86 10.84 2.46
N GLU A 218 -19.15 11.08 1.18
CA GLU A 218 -19.47 10.03 0.22
C GLU A 218 -18.42 8.92 0.19
N ILE A 219 -18.91 7.68 0.11
CA ILE A 219 -18.08 6.48 0.05
C ILE A 219 -17.80 6.18 -1.43
N ILE A 220 -16.52 6.05 -1.78
CA ILE A 220 -16.08 5.57 -3.10
C ILE A 220 -16.54 4.12 -3.28
N ASP A 221 -16.85 3.71 -4.51
CA ASP A 221 -17.26 2.35 -4.83
C ASP A 221 -16.37 1.31 -4.11
N PRO A 222 -16.97 0.38 -3.35
CA PRO A 222 -16.21 -0.57 -2.55
C PRO A 222 -15.39 -1.53 -3.42
N ILE A 223 -15.87 -1.88 -4.61
CA ILE A 223 -15.17 -2.74 -5.57
C ILE A 223 -13.99 -1.99 -6.18
N GLU A 224 -14.19 -0.72 -6.57
CA GLU A 224 -13.09 0.14 -7.03
C GLU A 224 -12.02 0.30 -5.93
N SER A 225 -12.45 0.42 -4.68
CA SER A 225 -11.56 0.53 -3.52
C SER A 225 -10.80 -0.77 -3.24
N ILE A 226 -11.44 -1.93 -3.43
CA ILE A 226 -10.78 -3.25 -3.37
C ILE A 226 -9.70 -3.34 -4.44
N ILE A 227 -10.01 -3.02 -5.70
CA ILE A 227 -9.06 -3.01 -6.81
C ILE A 227 -7.86 -2.11 -6.49
N LYS A 228 -8.11 -0.89 -6.01
CA LYS A 228 -7.07 0.04 -5.55
C LYS A 228 -6.17 -0.57 -4.47
N ASN A 229 -6.77 -1.20 -3.46
CA ASN A 229 -6.02 -1.90 -2.42
C ASN A 229 -5.18 -3.05 -2.98
N THR A 230 -5.71 -3.85 -3.91
CA THR A 230 -4.97 -4.96 -4.55
C THR A 230 -3.67 -4.45 -5.16
N TYR A 231 -3.74 -3.42 -6.02
CA TYR A 231 -2.54 -2.86 -6.61
C TYR A 231 -1.60 -2.23 -5.58
N GLN A 232 -2.13 -1.47 -4.63
CA GLN A 232 -1.32 -0.80 -3.62
C GLN A 232 -0.57 -1.81 -2.74
N TYR A 233 -1.26 -2.83 -2.24
CA TYR A 233 -0.66 -3.82 -1.34
C TYR A 233 0.33 -4.71 -2.07
N VAL A 234 0.03 -5.16 -3.29
CA VAL A 234 1.00 -5.92 -4.09
C VAL A 234 2.25 -5.09 -4.38
N GLN A 235 2.09 -3.82 -4.80
CA GLN A 235 3.24 -2.93 -5.02
C GLN A 235 4.10 -2.76 -3.76
N LEU A 236 3.46 -2.56 -2.61
CA LEU A 236 4.12 -2.37 -1.33
C LEU A 236 4.90 -3.62 -0.89
N VAL A 237 4.31 -4.80 -1.09
CA VAL A 237 4.94 -6.11 -0.82
C VAL A 237 6.18 -6.27 -1.69
N GLU A 238 6.07 -6.10 -3.01
CA GLU A 238 7.20 -6.28 -3.93
C GLU A 238 8.33 -5.30 -3.64
N ARG A 239 8.01 -4.04 -3.35
CA ARG A 239 9.02 -3.05 -2.93
C ARG A 239 9.68 -3.43 -1.61
N ASN A 240 8.91 -3.91 -0.63
CA ASN A 240 9.47 -4.32 0.66
C ASN A 240 10.36 -5.56 0.52
N ALA A 241 10.04 -6.47 -0.39
CA ALA A 241 10.88 -7.62 -0.70
C ALA A 241 12.25 -7.19 -1.22
N VAL A 242 12.33 -6.22 -2.13
CA VAL A 242 13.60 -5.64 -2.61
C VAL A 242 14.39 -5.03 -1.47
N TRP A 243 13.72 -4.26 -0.61
CA TRP A 243 14.36 -3.64 0.55
C TRP A 243 14.89 -4.68 1.52
N ARG A 244 14.09 -5.71 1.81
CA ARG A 244 14.41 -6.76 2.78
C ARG A 244 15.59 -7.59 2.31
N THR A 245 15.60 -8.02 1.05
CA THR A 245 16.74 -8.79 0.52
C THR A 245 18.01 -7.95 0.51
N LEU A 246 17.92 -6.65 0.21
CA LEU A 246 19.08 -5.76 0.25
C LEU A 246 19.64 -5.62 1.68
N VAL A 247 18.76 -5.44 2.67
CA VAL A 247 19.14 -5.36 4.09
C VAL A 247 19.71 -6.67 4.60
N GLU A 248 19.05 -7.80 4.32
CA GLU A 248 19.53 -9.13 4.70
C GLU A 248 20.91 -9.43 4.09
N LEU A 249 21.12 -9.06 2.82
CA LEU A 249 22.41 -9.25 2.15
C LEU A 249 23.51 -8.41 2.83
N ALA A 250 23.24 -7.14 3.10
CA ALA A 250 24.19 -6.26 3.79
C ALA A 250 24.53 -6.74 5.20
N GLU A 251 23.55 -7.19 5.98
CA GLU A 251 23.82 -7.72 7.34
C GLU A 251 24.73 -8.95 7.35
N THR A 252 24.88 -9.64 6.21
CA THR A 252 25.76 -10.80 6.06
C THR A 252 27.12 -10.48 5.41
N ALA A 253 27.31 -9.26 4.92
CA ALA A 253 28.53 -8.85 4.21
C ALA A 253 29.51 -8.15 5.16
N GLU A 254 30.79 -8.47 5.04
CA GLU A 254 31.90 -7.97 5.87
C GLU A 254 32.11 -6.45 5.71
N TYR A 255 31.89 -5.93 4.50
CA TYR A 255 32.12 -4.52 4.15
C TYR A 255 30.85 -3.68 4.07
N ALA A 256 29.71 -4.21 4.55
CA ALA A 256 28.42 -3.54 4.43
C ALA A 256 28.38 -2.16 5.09
N ASP A 257 29.00 -2.00 6.28
CA ASP A 257 28.98 -0.74 7.02
C ASP A 257 29.63 0.43 6.27
N ALA A 258 30.48 0.15 5.26
CA ALA A 258 31.08 1.19 4.42
C ALA A 258 30.11 1.75 3.37
N VAL A 259 29.05 1.01 3.03
CA VAL A 259 28.13 1.34 1.93
C VAL A 259 26.67 1.42 2.35
N MET A 260 26.29 0.75 3.44
CA MET A 260 24.92 0.75 3.92
C MET A 260 24.89 0.70 5.45
N THR A 261 24.30 1.71 6.06
CA THR A 261 24.24 1.83 7.53
C THR A 261 22.82 2.01 8.02
N LYS A 262 22.50 1.36 9.15
CA LYS A 262 21.19 1.51 9.77
C LYS A 262 21.10 2.85 10.48
N VAL A 263 20.06 3.61 10.15
CA VAL A 263 19.83 4.92 10.74
C VAL A 263 19.11 4.77 12.09
N ASP A 264 19.82 5.07 13.17
CA ASP A 264 19.24 5.09 14.51
C ASP A 264 18.36 6.32 14.71
N VAL A 265 17.04 6.12 14.62
CA VAL A 265 16.05 7.15 14.95
C VAL A 265 15.94 7.27 16.47
N LYS A 266 16.81 8.08 17.08
CA LYS A 266 16.75 8.37 18.52
C LYS A 266 15.39 8.98 18.89
N ALA A 267 14.67 8.32 19.80
CA ALA A 267 13.47 8.90 20.41
C ALA A 267 13.90 10.11 21.24
N ARG A 268 13.47 11.33 20.86
CA ARG A 268 13.68 12.51 21.69
C ARG A 268 12.47 12.66 22.63
N PRO A 269 12.68 12.84 23.94
CA PRO A 269 11.60 13.21 24.83
C PRO A 269 11.04 14.57 24.37
N ILE A 270 9.75 14.62 24.06
CA ILE A 270 9.06 15.89 23.87
C ILE A 270 8.41 16.19 25.21
N LYS A 271 8.87 17.24 25.91
CA LYS A 271 8.12 17.79 27.04
C LYS A 271 6.86 18.41 26.46
N ILE A 272 5.72 17.79 26.71
CA ILE A 272 4.42 18.37 26.37
C ILE A 272 4.22 19.57 27.30
N GLU A 273 3.94 20.75 26.75
CA GLU A 273 3.72 21.95 27.57
C GLU A 273 2.31 21.96 28.18
N GLY A 274 2.24 21.85 29.51
CA GLY A 274 1.22 22.38 30.44
C GLY A 274 -0.27 22.05 30.25
N ARG A 275 -0.86 22.27 29.07
CA ARG A 275 -2.30 22.08 28.81
C ARG A 275 -2.66 20.67 28.35
N GLU A 276 -1.89 20.11 27.42
CA GLU A 276 -2.14 18.76 26.91
C GLU A 276 -1.87 17.69 27.99
N LEU A 277 -0.88 17.90 28.87
CA LEU A 277 -0.61 17.02 30.01
C LEU A 277 -1.75 17.02 31.02
N LYS A 278 -2.35 18.18 31.32
CA LYS A 278 -3.49 18.28 32.23
C LYS A 278 -4.71 17.54 31.70
N GLN A 279 -5.03 17.73 30.41
CA GLN A 279 -6.16 17.03 29.78
C GLN A 279 -5.93 15.51 29.73
N LEU A 280 -4.69 15.08 29.49
CA LEU A 280 -4.34 13.66 29.46
C LEU A 280 -4.32 13.06 30.88
N SER A 281 -3.81 13.78 31.89
CA SER A 281 -3.83 13.34 33.28
C SER A 281 -5.25 13.30 33.83
N GLU A 282 -6.08 14.29 33.53
CA GLU A 282 -7.48 14.33 33.93
C GLU A 282 -8.27 13.17 33.30
N ALA A 283 -8.07 12.90 32.00
CA ALA A 283 -8.71 11.76 31.33
C ALA A 283 -8.25 10.40 31.90
N ILE A 284 -6.96 10.24 32.22
CA ILE A 284 -6.43 9.00 32.81
C ILE A 284 -6.90 8.84 34.27
N ASN A 285 -6.98 9.94 35.03
CA ASN A 285 -7.47 9.92 36.41
C ASN A 285 -8.96 9.58 36.48
N GLU A 286 -9.79 10.11 35.56
CA GLU A 286 -11.21 9.76 35.47
C GLU A 286 -11.44 8.33 35.01
N GLU A 287 -10.63 7.81 34.10
CA GLU A 287 -10.82 6.48 33.50
C GLU A 287 -10.25 5.34 34.36
N PHE A 288 -9.18 5.60 35.13
CA PHE A 288 -8.43 4.55 35.86
C PHE A 288 -8.25 4.79 37.36
N GLY A 289 -8.61 5.97 37.90
CA GLY A 289 -8.58 6.25 39.34
C GLY A 289 -7.17 6.29 39.96
N ILE A 290 -6.13 6.51 39.16
CA ILE A 290 -4.72 6.56 39.60
C ILE A 290 -4.20 7.97 39.32
N GLU A 291 -3.83 8.73 40.36
CA GLU A 291 -3.26 10.08 40.22
C GLU A 291 -1.83 10.02 39.66
N PHE A 292 -1.64 10.46 38.42
CA PHE A 292 -0.31 10.68 37.84
C PHE A 292 0.07 12.16 37.90
N THR A 293 1.32 12.47 38.26
CA THR A 293 1.83 13.85 38.18
C THR A 293 2.28 14.19 36.75
N PRO A 294 2.15 15.45 36.29
CA PRO A 294 2.56 15.85 34.94
C PRO A 294 4.03 15.58 34.60
N GLU A 295 4.89 15.48 35.62
CA GLU A 295 6.32 15.16 35.49
C GLU A 295 6.56 13.69 35.16
N GLU A 296 5.68 12.79 35.61
CA GLU A 296 5.73 11.35 35.36
C GLU A 296 5.21 10.97 33.97
N LEU A 297 4.41 11.83 33.33
CA LEU A 297 3.79 11.60 32.01
C LEU A 297 4.68 12.00 30.82
N THR A 298 6.01 11.85 30.93
CA THR A 298 6.93 12.09 29.81
C THR A 298 6.75 11.02 28.73
N ILE A 299 5.87 11.29 27.76
CA ILE A 299 5.62 10.39 26.63
C ILE A 299 6.78 10.51 25.64
N PHE A 300 7.60 9.46 25.56
CA PHE A 300 8.57 9.31 24.48
C PHE A 300 7.85 9.09 23.15
N ARG A 301 7.75 10.13 22.33
CA ARG A 301 7.25 10.01 20.95
C ARG A 301 8.44 9.89 20.01
N THR A 302 8.59 8.75 19.33
CA THR A 302 9.53 8.65 18.21
C THR A 302 9.13 9.69 17.16
N GLN A 303 9.92 10.74 16.96
CA GLN A 303 9.63 11.72 15.93
C GLN A 303 9.51 10.99 14.59
N ARG A 304 8.47 11.30 13.82
CA ARG A 304 8.34 10.84 12.43
C ARG A 304 9.39 11.59 11.60
N ARG A 305 10.63 11.10 11.59
CA ARG A 305 11.66 11.55 10.64
C ARG A 305 11.17 11.17 9.24
N ASN A 306 10.97 12.20 8.41
CA ASN A 306 10.89 11.95 6.98
C ASN A 306 12.30 11.60 6.53
N PRO A 307 12.51 10.45 5.89
CA PRO A 307 13.84 10.06 5.47
C PRO A 307 14.33 11.00 4.37
N ASN A 308 15.64 11.11 4.24
CA ASN A 308 16.25 11.81 3.12
C ASN A 308 16.20 10.91 1.88
N ASP A 309 15.17 11.04 1.05
CA ASP A 309 14.95 10.19 -0.13
C ASP A 309 16.13 10.16 -1.13
N SER A 310 17.08 11.11 -1.04
CA SER A 310 18.29 11.12 -1.87
C SER A 310 19.40 10.21 -1.37
N LEU A 311 19.36 9.77 -0.11
CA LEU A 311 20.42 8.98 0.53
C LEU A 311 19.88 7.84 1.41
N GLU A 312 18.57 7.75 1.60
CA GLU A 312 17.95 6.80 2.52
C GLU A 312 16.89 5.96 1.82
N ILE A 313 16.87 4.68 2.19
CA ILE A 313 15.83 3.73 1.83
C ILE A 313 15.06 3.32 3.08
N THR A 314 13.77 3.03 2.89
CA THR A 314 12.86 2.65 3.98
C THR A 314 12.12 1.39 3.60
N GLY A 315 12.04 0.47 4.55
CA GLY A 315 11.14 -0.68 4.49
C GLY A 315 10.72 -1.10 5.89
N PHE A 316 10.11 -2.27 5.96
CA PHE A 316 9.56 -2.84 7.17
C PHE A 316 10.09 -4.25 7.39
N ARG A 317 10.39 -4.55 8.64
CA ARG A 317 10.80 -5.88 9.08
C ARG A 317 10.18 -6.15 10.45
N LYS A 318 9.54 -7.31 10.61
CA LYS A 318 8.85 -7.71 11.86
C LYS A 318 7.83 -6.65 12.33
N GLY A 319 7.17 -5.97 11.40
CA GLY A 319 6.21 -4.90 11.66
C GLY A 319 6.81 -3.58 12.14
N LYS A 320 8.14 -3.44 12.14
CA LYS A 320 8.85 -2.20 12.48
C LYS A 320 9.40 -1.57 11.21
N ARG A 321 9.22 -0.26 11.10
CA ARG A 321 9.83 0.53 10.03
C ARG A 321 11.30 0.71 10.33
N GLU A 322 12.16 0.43 9.36
CA GLU A 322 13.59 0.66 9.43
C GLU A 322 14.03 1.60 8.30
N ILE A 323 15.07 2.39 8.57
CA ILE A 323 15.65 3.35 7.64
C ILE A 323 17.13 3.02 7.53
N TRP A 324 17.65 2.97 6.30
CA TRP A 324 19.04 2.69 6.01
C TRP A 324 19.60 3.75 5.07
N GLU A 325 20.77 4.27 5.40
CA GLU A 325 21.56 5.14 4.51
C GLU A 325 22.26 4.27 3.47
N VAL A 326 22.22 4.70 2.21
CA VAL A 326 22.79 4.01 1.03
C VAL A 326 23.41 5.02 0.08
N PRO A 327 24.19 4.60 -0.94
CA PRO A 327 24.70 5.50 -1.97
C PRO A 327 23.54 6.19 -2.71
N ALA A 328 23.77 7.44 -3.13
CA ALA A 328 22.72 8.28 -3.70
C ALA A 328 22.06 7.67 -4.95
N GLU A 329 22.85 7.03 -5.81
CA GLU A 329 22.35 6.30 -6.96
C GLU A 329 21.44 5.13 -6.57
N VAL A 330 21.78 4.39 -5.51
CA VAL A 330 20.97 3.27 -5.01
C VAL A 330 19.66 3.77 -4.41
N ALA A 331 19.70 4.83 -3.58
CA ALA A 331 18.50 5.47 -3.06
C ALA A 331 17.58 5.93 -4.20
N ARG A 332 18.13 6.56 -5.24
CA ARG A 332 17.38 7.02 -6.41
C ARG A 332 16.67 5.87 -7.11
N VAL A 333 17.39 4.79 -7.42
CA VAL A 333 16.84 3.60 -8.10
C VAL A 333 15.77 2.92 -7.26
N PHE A 334 16.09 2.63 -6.00
CA PHE A 334 15.16 1.98 -5.09
C PHE A 334 13.88 2.81 -4.90
N ASN A 335 14.02 4.12 -4.72
CA ASN A 335 12.86 4.99 -4.58
C ASN A 335 12.10 5.11 -5.92
N ALA A 336 12.77 5.05 -7.06
CA ALA A 336 12.14 5.09 -8.39
C ALA A 336 11.32 3.83 -8.75
N LEU A 337 11.50 2.71 -8.05
CA LEU A 337 10.64 1.52 -8.18
C LEU A 337 9.15 1.86 -8.01
N ASP A 338 8.85 2.87 -7.20
CA ASP A 338 7.49 3.37 -7.02
C ASP A 338 6.97 4.20 -8.21
N SER A 339 7.83 4.97 -8.90
CA SER A 339 7.40 5.94 -9.91
C SER A 339 7.03 5.30 -11.24
N GLU A 340 7.78 4.28 -11.67
CA GLU A 340 7.49 3.57 -12.92
C GLU A 340 6.20 2.75 -12.78
N SER A 341 6.06 2.03 -11.67
CA SER A 341 4.83 1.31 -11.37
C SER A 341 3.67 2.26 -11.10
N ALA A 342 3.86 3.41 -10.42
CA ALA A 342 2.78 4.37 -10.17
C ALA A 342 2.19 4.95 -11.45
N GLY A 343 2.99 5.24 -12.49
CA GLY A 343 2.49 5.73 -13.77
C GLY A 343 1.59 4.71 -14.48
N LEU A 344 2.00 3.45 -14.48
CA LEU A 344 1.22 2.33 -15.02
C LEU A 344 -0.04 2.07 -14.18
N LEU A 345 0.09 2.07 -12.84
CA LEU A 345 -1.01 1.91 -11.89
C LEU A 345 -2.05 3.02 -12.01
N VAL A 346 -1.64 4.28 -12.14
CA VAL A 346 -2.59 5.40 -12.34
C VAL A 346 -3.34 5.21 -13.66
N LYS A 347 -2.68 4.77 -14.73
CA LYS A 347 -3.35 4.46 -16.00
C LYS A 347 -4.34 3.31 -15.85
N ILE A 348 -3.95 2.21 -15.21
CA ILE A 348 -4.82 1.03 -15.00
C ILE A 348 -5.99 1.34 -14.06
N LEU A 349 -5.74 2.02 -12.93
CA LEU A 349 -6.77 2.44 -11.97
C LEU A 349 -7.69 3.55 -12.49
N SER A 350 -7.25 4.29 -13.52
CA SER A 350 -8.11 5.26 -14.21
C SER A 350 -9.09 4.60 -15.18
N ILE A 351 -8.91 3.31 -15.47
CA ILE A 351 -9.88 2.55 -16.26
C ILE A 351 -11.07 2.21 -15.33
N PRO A 352 -12.30 2.62 -15.67
CA PRO A 352 -13.47 2.35 -14.84
C PRO A 352 -13.60 0.86 -14.56
N ALA A 353 -13.95 0.46 -13.34
CA ALA A 353 -14.21 -0.95 -13.00
C ALA A 353 -15.26 -1.63 -13.92
N LYS A 354 -16.05 -0.85 -14.68
CA LYS A 354 -16.95 -1.33 -15.74
C LYS A 354 -16.22 -2.05 -16.89
N THR A 355 -14.92 -1.88 -17.10
CA THR A 355 -14.15 -2.55 -18.16
C THR A 355 -13.58 -3.91 -17.77
N LEU A 356 -13.66 -4.29 -16.49
CA LEU A 356 -13.38 -5.66 -16.01
C LEU A 356 -14.61 -6.58 -16.19
N ARG A 357 -15.66 -6.06 -16.85
CA ARG A 357 -16.89 -6.79 -17.22
C ARG A 357 -16.72 -7.49 -18.56
#